data_AF-A0A536ZZK9-F1
#
_entry.id   AF-A0A536ZZK9-F1
#
_cell.length_a   1.000
_cell.length_b   1.000
_cell.length_c   1.000
_cell.angle_alpha   90.00
_cell.angle_beta   90.00
_cell.angle_gamma   90.00
#
_symmetry.space_group_name_H-M   'P 1'
#
loop_
_entity.id
_entity.type
_entity.pdbx_description
1 polymer ?
#
loop_
_entity_poly.entity_id
_entity_poly.type
_entity_poly.pdbx_seq_one_letter_code
_entity_poly.pdbx_strand_id
1 'polypeptide(L)'
;MPKRLIRGVSERVDCFGEIVVSLNEKEAELAIRELLKEGVQAIAICFLWSFRNPAHENKVKAMVQRLAPKLFVTTSVDIAPKWGEYERVTATALNAYLGPVMGGYLGGLDGSLRKLGYEHGLQITQ
;
A
#
# COMPACT_ATOMS: atom_id res chain seq x y z
N MET A 1 -4.10 -12.80 -4.00
CA MET A 1 -2.64 -12.69 -4.14
C MET A 1 -1.98 -14.04 -3.87
N PRO A 2 -0.98 -14.48 -4.65
CA PRO A 2 -0.26 -15.72 -4.40
C PRO A 2 0.51 -15.68 -3.07
N LYS A 3 0.53 -16.79 -2.31
CA LYS A 3 1.22 -16.88 -1.01
C LYS A 3 2.71 -16.51 -1.08
N ARG A 4 3.37 -16.81 -2.21
CA ARG A 4 4.79 -16.47 -2.46
C ARG A 4 5.09 -14.97 -2.46
N LEU A 5 4.08 -14.10 -2.61
CA LEU A 5 4.23 -12.64 -2.61
C LEU A 5 3.79 -12.01 -1.27
N ILE A 6 3.67 -12.82 -0.23
CA ILE A 6 3.33 -12.36 1.12
C ILE A 6 4.58 -12.50 1.99
N ARG A 7 4.90 -11.45 2.75
CA ARG A 7 5.99 -11.45 3.72
C ARG A 7 5.46 -10.98 5.07
N GLY A 8 5.85 -11.69 6.12
CA GLY A 8 5.57 -11.30 7.50
C GLY A 8 6.74 -10.49 8.06
N VAL A 9 6.44 -9.60 9.00
CA VAL A 9 7.42 -8.82 9.76
C VAL A 9 7.10 -8.97 11.23
N SER A 10 8.12 -9.12 12.06
CA SER A 10 7.93 -9.16 13.51
C SER A 10 7.55 -7.77 14.05
N GLU A 11 6.28 -7.60 14.36
CA GLU A 11 5.72 -6.44 15.06
C GLU A 11 4.45 -6.85 15.83
N ARG A 12 4.06 -6.05 16.83
CA ARG A 12 2.76 -6.18 17.47
C ARG A 12 2.29 -4.88 18.09
N VAL A 13 1.06 -4.52 17.77
CA VAL A 13 0.22 -3.55 18.49
C VAL A 13 -0.94 -4.31 19.13
N ASP A 14 -1.35 -3.93 20.33
CA ASP A 14 -2.51 -4.51 21.00
C ASP A 14 -3.84 -3.81 20.63
N CYS A 15 -4.95 -4.27 21.23
CA CYS A 15 -6.27 -3.69 20.99
C CYS A 15 -6.47 -2.26 21.54
N PHE A 16 -5.60 -1.82 22.46
CA PHE A 16 -5.59 -0.48 23.02
C PHE A 16 -4.72 0.49 22.18
N GLY A 17 -3.92 -0.05 21.26
CA GLY A 17 -3.02 0.73 20.40
C GLY A 17 -1.59 0.81 20.96
N GLU A 18 -1.29 0.08 22.03
CA GLU A 18 0.04 0.05 22.63
C GLU A 18 0.96 -0.89 21.86
N ILE A 19 2.24 -0.48 21.76
CA ILE A 19 3.26 -1.26 21.07
C ILE A 19 3.75 -2.35 22.01
N VAL A 20 3.35 -3.60 21.75
CA VAL A 20 3.79 -4.78 22.51
C VAL A 20 5.14 -5.29 21.99
N VAL A 21 5.30 -5.29 20.66
CA VAL A 21 6.56 -5.67 20.00
C VAL A 21 6.88 -4.59 18.98
N SER A 22 8.01 -3.92 19.17
CA SER A 22 8.51 -2.89 18.24
C SER A 22 8.73 -3.48 16.84
N LEU A 23 8.46 -2.69 15.81
CA LEU A 23 8.75 -3.06 14.42
C LEU A 23 10.22 -3.49 14.24
N ASN A 24 10.42 -4.72 13.80
CA ASN A 24 11.72 -5.17 13.33
C ASN A 24 12.03 -4.57 11.94
N GLU A 25 12.73 -3.44 11.95
CA GLU A 25 13.06 -2.69 10.72
C GLU A 25 13.95 -3.49 9.75
N LYS A 26 14.81 -4.36 10.27
CA LYS A 26 15.70 -5.19 9.43
C LYS A 26 14.90 -6.25 8.67
N GLU A 27 13.95 -6.89 9.35
CA GLU A 27 13.01 -7.82 8.70
C GLU A 27 12.12 -7.10 7.71
N ALA A 28 11.62 -5.91 8.05
CA ALA A 28 10.82 -5.10 7.13
C ALA A 28 11.61 -4.76 5.86
N GLU A 29 12.85 -4.29 6.00
CA GLU A 29 13.70 -3.99 4.86
C GLU A 29 14.00 -5.23 4.01
N LEU A 30 14.30 -6.38 4.64
CA LEU A 30 14.51 -7.64 3.93
C LEU A 30 13.26 -8.06 3.15
N ALA A 31 12.09 -8.04 3.79
CA ALA A 31 10.81 -8.35 3.16
C ALA A 31 10.53 -7.46 1.93
N ILE A 32 10.79 -6.15 2.05
CA ILE A 32 10.64 -5.21 0.93
C ILE A 32 11.58 -5.61 -0.22
N ARG A 33 12.86 -5.85 0.08
CA ARG A 33 13.85 -6.21 -0.95
C ARG A 33 13.52 -7.53 -1.64
N GLU A 34 12.99 -8.51 -0.92
CA GLU A 34 12.54 -9.78 -1.51
C GLU A 34 11.36 -9.59 -2.45
N LEU A 35 10.36 -8.79 -2.05
CA LEU A 35 9.21 -8.47 -2.91
C LEU A 35 9.65 -7.71 -4.17
N LEU A 36 10.60 -6.78 -4.05
CA LEU A 36 11.17 -6.09 -5.20
C LEU A 36 11.89 -7.03 -6.17
N LYS A 37 12.61 -8.04 -5.66
CA LYS A 37 13.27 -9.07 -6.50
C LYS A 37 12.27 -9.92 -7.28
N GLU A 38 11.09 -10.16 -6.73
CA GLU A 38 9.98 -10.86 -7.41
C GLU A 38 9.32 -9.99 -8.49
N GLY A 39 9.73 -8.72 -8.66
CA GLY A 39 9.22 -7.85 -9.72
C GLY A 39 7.82 -7.31 -9.47
N VAL A 40 7.41 -7.17 -8.19
CA VAL A 40 6.09 -6.61 -7.86
C VAL A 40 5.97 -5.17 -8.36
N GLN A 41 4.78 -4.79 -8.84
CA GLN A 41 4.47 -3.44 -9.30
C GLN A 41 3.86 -2.55 -8.20
N ALA A 42 3.42 -3.17 -7.11
CA ALA A 42 2.84 -2.49 -5.96
C ALA A 42 3.06 -3.29 -4.67
N ILE A 43 3.06 -2.60 -3.53
CA ILE A 43 3.08 -3.20 -2.19
C ILE A 43 1.88 -2.71 -1.37
N ALA A 44 1.13 -3.66 -0.82
CA ALA A 44 0.11 -3.44 0.20
C ALA A 44 0.70 -3.73 1.59
N ILE A 45 0.47 -2.84 2.55
CA ILE A 45 0.92 -2.99 3.94
C ILE A 45 -0.31 -3.10 4.84
N CYS A 46 -0.38 -4.17 5.63
CA CYS A 46 -1.48 -4.39 6.56
C CYS A 46 -0.98 -5.10 7.84
N PHE A 47 -0.98 -4.37 8.94
CA PHE A 47 -0.66 -4.86 10.28
C PHE A 47 -1.92 -5.00 11.14
N LEU A 48 -1.84 -5.80 12.20
CA LEU A 48 -2.96 -5.93 13.12
C LEU A 48 -3.09 -4.62 13.93
N TRP A 49 -4.33 -4.20 14.20
CA TRP A 49 -4.63 -2.97 14.97
C TRP A 49 -4.02 -1.66 14.42
N SER A 50 -3.57 -1.63 13.16
CA SER A 50 -2.99 -0.41 12.59
C SER A 50 -3.96 0.76 12.47
N PHE A 51 -5.27 0.49 12.40
CA PHE A 51 -6.32 1.51 12.46
C PHE A 51 -6.39 2.22 13.83
N ARG A 52 -5.87 1.58 14.90
CA ARG A 52 -5.69 2.20 16.22
C ARG A 52 -4.35 2.91 16.32
N ASN A 53 -3.27 2.24 15.88
CA ASN A 53 -1.93 2.82 15.87
C ASN A 53 -1.25 2.61 14.51
N PRO A 54 -1.21 3.63 13.64
CA PRO A 54 -0.68 3.50 12.29
C PRO A 54 0.85 3.60 12.23
N ALA A 55 1.55 3.76 13.36
CA ALA A 55 2.98 4.08 13.40
C ALA A 55 3.83 3.07 12.62
N HIS A 56 3.58 1.77 12.79
CA HIS A 56 4.34 0.73 12.10
C HIS A 56 4.05 0.70 10.59
N GLU A 57 2.78 0.83 10.16
CA GLU A 57 2.46 0.87 8.73
C GLU A 57 3.08 2.08 8.04
N ASN A 58 2.98 3.27 8.67
CA ASN A 58 3.57 4.50 8.14
C ASN A 58 5.09 4.39 8.03
N LYS A 59 5.74 3.75 9.00
CA LYS A 59 7.18 3.52 8.98
C LYS A 59 7.61 2.59 7.85
N VAL A 60 6.89 1.48 7.64
CA VAL A 60 7.15 0.57 6.51
C VAL A 60 6.85 1.24 5.17
N LYS A 61 5.78 2.05 5.07
CA LYS A 61 5.47 2.85 3.87
C LYS A 61 6.63 3.77 3.50
N ALA A 62 7.18 4.49 4.49
CA ALA A 62 8.34 5.36 4.29
C ALA A 62 9.59 4.57 3.85
N MET A 63 9.81 3.37 4.39
CA MET A 63 10.89 2.49 3.94
C MET A 63 10.73 2.06 2.49
N VAL A 64 9.52 1.67 2.07
CA VAL A 64 9.22 1.32 0.67
C VAL A 64 9.47 2.52 -0.24
N GLN A 65 8.98 3.71 0.12
CA GLN A 65 9.18 4.93 -0.66
C GLN A 65 10.66 5.31 -0.79
N ARG A 66 11.48 5.05 0.23
CA ARG A 66 12.93 5.26 0.18
C ARG A 66 13.65 4.24 -0.71
N LEU A 67 13.25 2.97 -0.65
CA LEU A 67 13.91 1.87 -1.38
C LEU A 67 13.46 1.78 -2.85
N ALA A 68 12.20 2.10 -3.13
CA ALA A 68 11.60 2.07 -4.46
C ALA A 68 10.63 3.25 -4.66
N PRO A 69 11.14 4.47 -4.91
CA PRO A 69 10.33 5.69 -4.98
C PRO A 69 9.22 5.69 -6.05
N LYS A 70 9.37 4.87 -7.09
CA LYS A 70 8.39 4.75 -8.18
C LYS A 70 7.35 3.65 -7.96
N LEU A 71 7.51 2.85 -6.91
CA LEU A 71 6.60 1.74 -6.63
C LEU A 71 5.32 2.27 -5.98
N PHE A 72 4.17 1.79 -6.45
CA PHE A 72 2.92 2.10 -5.78
C PHE A 72 2.87 1.41 -4.42
N VAL A 73 2.63 2.18 -3.36
CA VAL A 73 2.49 1.66 -2.00
C VAL A 73 1.21 2.16 -1.38
N THR A 74 0.46 1.25 -0.77
CA THR A 74 -0.78 1.56 -0.05
C THR A 74 -0.76 0.90 1.32
N THR A 75 -1.31 1.59 2.30
CA THR A 75 -1.48 1.05 3.65
C THR A 75 -2.96 0.76 3.90
N SER A 76 -3.26 -0.10 4.85
CA SER A 76 -4.64 -0.42 5.19
C SER A 76 -5.34 0.72 5.91
N VAL A 77 -4.58 1.55 6.63
CA VAL A 77 -5.06 2.75 7.32
C VAL A 77 -5.55 3.80 6.32
N ASP A 78 -4.86 3.94 5.17
CA ASP A 78 -5.26 4.88 4.11
C ASP A 78 -6.58 4.48 3.42
N ILE A 79 -6.94 3.18 3.44
CA ILE A 79 -8.07 2.65 2.66
C ILE A 79 -9.32 2.43 3.52
N ALA A 80 -9.19 1.74 4.64
CA ALA A 80 -10.33 1.37 5.47
C ALA A 80 -9.89 1.19 6.92
N PRO A 81 -9.81 2.25 7.73
CA PRO A 81 -9.45 2.15 9.15
C PRO A 81 -10.63 1.62 9.99
N LYS A 82 -11.10 0.41 9.68
CA LYS A 82 -12.21 -0.26 10.35
C LYS A 82 -11.74 -1.54 11.03
N TRP A 83 -12.51 -2.00 12.00
CA TRP A 83 -12.28 -3.31 12.61
C TRP A 83 -12.58 -4.43 11.59
N GLY A 84 -11.84 -5.54 11.69
CA GLY A 84 -11.84 -6.62 10.70
C GLY A 84 -10.59 -6.61 9.82
N GLU A 85 -9.64 -7.50 10.10
CA GLU A 85 -8.40 -7.63 9.34
C GLU A 85 -8.62 -8.23 7.94
N TYR A 86 -9.60 -9.13 7.78
CA TYR A 86 -9.84 -9.79 6.51
C TYR A 86 -10.34 -8.79 5.45
N GLU A 87 -11.31 -7.98 5.83
CA GLU A 87 -11.89 -6.92 5.00
C GLU A 87 -10.83 -5.87 4.65
N ARG A 88 -10.04 -5.47 5.66
CA ARG A 88 -8.93 -4.52 5.47
C ARG A 88 -7.88 -5.03 4.51
N VAL A 89 -7.38 -6.26 4.72
CA VAL A 89 -6.38 -6.86 3.82
C VAL A 89 -6.95 -6.96 2.41
N THR A 90 -8.20 -7.38 2.26
CA THR A 90 -8.85 -7.52 0.96
C THR A 90 -8.95 -6.18 0.23
N ALA A 91 -9.43 -5.13 0.89
CA ALA A 91 -9.55 -3.80 0.31
C ALA A 91 -8.17 -3.21 -0.04
N THR A 92 -7.18 -3.38 0.84
CA THR A 92 -5.82 -2.87 0.63
C THR A 92 -5.12 -3.59 -0.53
N ALA A 93 -5.29 -4.92 -0.63
CA ALA A 93 -4.76 -5.71 -1.73
C ALA A 93 -5.43 -5.36 -3.06
N LEU A 94 -6.75 -5.11 -3.06
CA LEU A 94 -7.48 -4.65 -4.24
C LEU A 94 -6.97 -3.28 -4.69
N ASN A 95 -6.74 -2.34 -3.76
CA ASN A 95 -6.18 -1.04 -4.08
C ASN A 95 -4.76 -1.14 -4.65
N ALA A 96 -3.91 -2.01 -4.09
CA ALA A 96 -2.57 -2.24 -4.64
C ALA A 96 -2.60 -2.85 -6.05
N TYR A 97 -3.61 -3.67 -6.35
CA TYR A 97 -3.80 -4.23 -7.67
C TYR A 97 -4.29 -3.19 -8.68
N LEU A 98 -5.26 -2.35 -8.30
CA LEU A 98 -5.89 -1.37 -9.19
C LEU A 98 -5.06 -0.09 -9.37
N GLY A 99 -4.38 0.37 -8.32
CA GLY A 99 -3.66 1.66 -8.29
C GLY A 99 -2.70 1.86 -9.47
N PRO A 100 -1.75 0.94 -9.74
CA PRO A 100 -0.85 1.06 -10.88
C PRO A 100 -1.55 1.10 -12.24
N VAL A 101 -2.62 0.30 -12.39
CA VAL A 101 -3.38 0.18 -13.64
C VAL A 101 -4.17 1.47 -13.91
N MET A 102 -4.87 1.97 -12.89
CA MET A 102 -5.65 3.20 -12.98
C MET A 102 -4.76 4.42 -13.22
N GLY A 103 -3.62 4.52 -12.54
CA GLY A 103 -2.68 5.62 -12.74
C GLY A 103 -2.17 5.72 -14.19
N GLY A 104 -1.83 4.57 -14.80
CA GLY A 104 -1.41 4.52 -16.20
C GLY A 104 -2.55 4.84 -17.17
N TYR A 105 -3.73 4.26 -16.95
CA TYR A 105 -4.89 4.46 -17.83
C TYR A 105 -5.40 5.90 -17.81
N LEU A 106 -5.59 6.48 -16.63
CA LEU A 106 -6.09 7.84 -16.48
C LEU A 106 -5.10 8.88 -17.00
N GLY A 107 -3.79 8.67 -16.77
CA GLY A 107 -2.76 9.54 -17.33
C GLY A 107 -2.72 9.50 -18.87
N GLY A 108 -2.86 8.31 -19.46
CA GLY A 108 -2.94 8.15 -20.92
C GLY A 108 -4.20 8.79 -21.52
N LEU A 109 -5.34 8.64 -20.84
CA LEU A 109 -6.60 9.24 -21.25
C LEU A 109 -6.56 10.77 -21.16
N ASP A 110 -6.11 11.35 -20.03
CA ASP A 110 -5.98 12.80 -19.87
C ASP A 110 -5.06 13.41 -20.94
N GLY A 111 -3.91 12.77 -21.19
CA GLY A 111 -2.99 13.21 -22.24
C GLY A 111 -3.59 13.14 -23.65
N SER A 112 -4.44 12.15 -23.93
CA SER A 112 -5.12 12.03 -25.22
C SER A 112 -6.22 13.07 -25.39
N LEU A 113 -7.00 13.32 -24.34
CA LEU A 113 -8.04 14.35 -24.32
C LEU A 113 -7.45 15.75 -24.51
N ARG A 114 -6.35 16.07 -23.82
CA ARG A 114 -5.64 17.36 -24.00
C ARG A 114 -5.14 17.56 -25.43
N LYS A 115 -4.59 16.51 -26.07
CA LYS A 115 -4.16 16.57 -27.48
C LYS A 115 -5.31 16.82 -28.46
N LEU A 116 -6.52 16.41 -28.10
CA LEU A 116 -7.74 16.65 -28.87
C LEU A 116 -8.39 18.02 -28.56
N GLY A 117 -7.76 18.86 -27.73
CA GLY A 117 -8.25 20.21 -27.41
C GLY A 117 -9.20 20.26 -26.21
N TYR A 118 -9.27 19.21 -25.39
CA TYR A 118 -10.06 19.23 -24.16
C TYR A 118 -9.29 19.95 -23.04
N GLU A 119 -9.83 21.07 -22.55
CA GLU A 119 -9.16 21.96 -21.58
C GLU A 119 -9.57 21.73 -20.11
N HIS A 120 -10.57 20.89 -19.86
CA HIS A 120 -11.10 20.67 -18.51
C HIS A 120 -10.44 19.45 -17.86
N GLY A 121 -10.35 19.44 -16.53
CA GLY A 121 -9.81 18.29 -15.80
C GLY A 121 -10.73 17.07 -15.91
N LEU A 122 -10.14 15.89 -16.18
CA LEU A 122 -10.87 14.62 -16.13
C LEU A 122 -11.46 14.41 -14.73
N GLN A 123 -12.78 14.27 -14.63
CA GLN A 123 -13.47 13.97 -13.38
C GLN A 123 -13.83 12.48 -13.29
N ILE A 124 -13.63 11.92 -12.11
CA ILE A 124 -14.04 10.54 -11.79
C ILE A 124 -15.14 10.64 -10.75
N THR A 125 -16.29 10.03 -11.04
CA THR A 125 -17.40 9.91 -10.09
C THR A 125 -17.01 8.93 -8.98
N GLN A 126 -17.01 9.39 -7.73
CA GLN A 126 -16.75 8.58 -6.53
C GLN A 126 -18.03 8.06 -5.91
#